data_AF-A0A1Y2NT42-F1
#
_entry.id   AF-A0A1Y2NT42-F1
#
_cell.length_a   1.000
_cell.length_b   1.000
_cell.length_c   1.000
_cell.angle_alpha   90.00
_cell.angle_beta   90.00
_cell.angle_gamma   90.00
#
_symmetry.space_group_name_H-M   'P 1'
#
loop_
_entity.id
_entity.type
_entity.pdbx_description
1 polymer ?
#
loop_
_entity_poly.entity_id
_entity_poly.type
_entity_poly.pdbx_seq_one_letter_code
_entity_poly.pdbx_strand_id
1 'polypeptide(L)'
;MTLHIVHNHHAPDTTSHGDTWRDHAVCAKPDITRPNAMFPDNDAVDLELARGICASCPVKAMCLLDALETEQGRGTGNRHGVRAGRTPKQRHSLYMRSLRERIPFEDLVDEVLFRDPLREAFERRTESLEGGHVRWTIRKTAVHVQGQRYTPWQLAFHLSRGRRAAGTIRTTCGQERCVAPDHIVDAAERGNGRRAAA
;
A
#
# COMPACT_ATOMS: atom_id res chain seq x y z
N MET A 1 -22.06 -60.14 7.27
CA MET A 1 -21.93 -59.30 6.07
C MET A 1 -20.92 -58.21 6.37
N THR A 2 -19.72 -58.34 5.81
CA THR A 2 -18.56 -57.48 6.08
C THR A 2 -18.65 -56.23 5.21
N LEU A 3 -18.67 -55.03 5.81
CA LEU A 3 -18.59 -53.77 5.05
C LEU A 3 -17.16 -53.58 4.53
N HIS A 4 -16.97 -53.60 3.21
CA HIS A 4 -15.74 -53.14 2.58
C HIS A 4 -15.72 -51.61 2.55
N ILE A 5 -14.73 -51.01 3.21
CA ILE A 5 -14.39 -49.59 3.06
C ILE A 5 -13.59 -49.45 1.76
N VAL A 6 -14.22 -48.89 0.73
CA VAL A 6 -13.52 -48.43 -0.49
C VAL A 6 -12.75 -47.15 -0.15
N HIS A 7 -11.43 -47.25 -0.04
CA HIS A 7 -10.54 -46.11 0.03
C HIS A 7 -10.39 -45.53 -1.37
N ASN A 8 -11.08 -44.43 -1.65
CA ASN A 8 -10.99 -43.74 -2.93
C ASN A 8 -9.71 -42.88 -2.93
N HIS A 9 -8.61 -43.43 -3.48
CA HIS A 9 -7.38 -42.68 -3.71
C HIS A 9 -7.56 -41.75 -4.92
N HIS A 10 -8.16 -40.58 -4.71
CA HIS A 10 -8.08 -39.50 -5.70
C HIS A 10 -6.64 -38.95 -5.71
N ALA A 11 -5.88 -39.33 -6.73
CA ALA A 11 -4.68 -38.59 -7.12
C ALA A 11 -5.13 -37.17 -7.54
N PRO A 12 -4.46 -36.09 -7.08
CA PRO A 12 -4.83 -34.75 -7.53
C PRO A 12 -4.59 -34.64 -9.03
N ASP A 13 -5.61 -34.16 -9.72
CA ASP A 13 -5.60 -33.85 -11.13
C ASP A 13 -4.46 -32.84 -11.41
N THR A 14 -3.55 -33.20 -12.32
CA THR A 14 -2.38 -32.40 -12.72
C THR A 14 -2.58 -31.72 -14.08
N THR A 15 -3.81 -31.65 -14.58
CA THR A 15 -4.10 -31.02 -15.88
C THR A 15 -4.45 -29.53 -15.75
N SER A 16 -3.54 -28.70 -16.31
CA SER A 16 -3.56 -27.24 -16.47
C SER A 16 -4.03 -26.40 -15.28
N HIS A 17 -3.10 -25.79 -14.55
CA HIS A 17 -3.45 -24.60 -13.76
C HIS A 17 -3.80 -23.48 -14.73
N GLY A 18 -5.10 -23.30 -15.02
CA GLY A 18 -5.60 -22.09 -15.66
C GLY A 18 -5.15 -20.84 -14.91
N ASP A 19 -5.11 -19.70 -15.60
CA ASP A 19 -4.64 -18.39 -15.12
C ASP A 19 -4.87 -18.21 -13.62
N THR A 20 -3.81 -18.36 -12.85
CA THR A 20 -3.83 -18.10 -11.42
C THR A 20 -3.68 -16.59 -11.22
N TRP A 21 -4.15 -16.07 -10.08
CA TRP A 21 -3.92 -14.65 -9.77
C TRP A 21 -2.42 -14.28 -9.77
N ARG A 22 -1.51 -15.26 -9.60
CA ARG A 22 -0.07 -15.04 -9.64
C ARG A 22 0.44 -14.68 -11.03
N ASP A 23 -0.23 -15.13 -12.09
CA ASP A 23 0.14 -14.84 -13.49
C ASP A 23 -0.07 -13.37 -13.86
N HIS A 24 -0.94 -12.68 -13.10
CA HIS A 24 -1.17 -11.25 -13.22
C HIS A 24 -0.29 -10.40 -12.28
N ALA A 25 0.64 -11.01 -11.54
CA ALA A 25 1.51 -10.30 -10.61
C ALA A 25 2.62 -9.53 -11.36
N VAL A 26 2.61 -8.20 -11.25
CA VAL A 26 3.63 -7.32 -11.87
C VAL A 26 5.05 -7.68 -11.42
N CYS A 27 5.22 -8.03 -10.14
CA CYS A 27 6.53 -8.38 -9.59
C CYS A 27 7.12 -9.70 -10.11
N ALA A 28 6.31 -10.55 -10.73
CA ALA A 28 6.76 -11.80 -11.34
C ALA A 28 7.22 -11.61 -12.81
N LYS A 29 6.96 -10.44 -13.39
CA LYS A 29 7.30 -10.12 -14.77
C LYS A 29 8.77 -9.71 -14.89
N PRO A 30 9.63 -10.49 -15.58
CA PRO A 30 11.08 -10.28 -15.61
C PRO A 30 11.50 -9.01 -16.36
N ASP A 31 10.64 -8.51 -17.25
CA ASP A 31 10.81 -7.23 -17.95
C ASP A 31 10.53 -6.01 -17.06
N ILE A 32 9.78 -6.19 -15.97
CA ILE A 32 9.40 -5.09 -15.06
C ILE A 32 10.27 -5.06 -13.80
N THR A 33 10.75 -6.21 -13.34
CA THR A 33 11.33 -6.35 -12.00
C THR A 33 12.79 -6.80 -12.07
N ARG A 34 13.69 -6.03 -11.45
CA ARG A 34 15.10 -6.43 -11.29
C ARG A 34 15.21 -7.66 -10.38
N PRO A 35 16.27 -8.49 -10.53
CA PRO A 35 16.56 -9.56 -9.57
C PRO A 35 16.57 -9.04 -8.14
N ASN A 36 15.98 -9.80 -7.21
CA ASN A 36 15.88 -9.47 -5.78
C ASN A 36 15.14 -8.17 -5.43
N ALA A 37 14.47 -7.48 -6.37
CA ALA A 37 13.74 -6.25 -6.05
C ALA A 37 12.63 -6.45 -5.01
N MET A 38 12.10 -7.67 -4.86
CA MET A 38 11.10 -8.01 -3.82
C MET A 38 11.73 -8.53 -2.53
N PHE A 39 13.05 -8.63 -2.45
CA PHE A 39 13.81 -9.02 -1.28
C PHE A 39 14.80 -7.92 -0.89
N PRO A 40 14.31 -6.69 -0.62
CA PRO A 40 15.17 -5.64 -0.12
C PRO A 40 15.73 -6.07 1.23
N ASP A 41 17.03 -5.92 1.42
CA ASP A 41 17.67 -6.00 2.72
C ASP A 41 17.24 -4.80 3.59
N ASN A 42 18.05 -4.36 4.55
CA ASN A 42 17.75 -3.18 5.36
C ASN A 42 17.91 -1.84 4.61
N ASP A 43 17.88 -1.85 3.28
CA ASP A 43 17.99 -0.66 2.44
C ASP A 43 16.60 -0.01 2.23
N ALA A 44 16.51 1.28 2.58
CA ALA A 44 15.26 2.02 2.51
C ALA A 44 14.83 2.36 1.08
N VAL A 45 15.79 2.51 0.16
CA VAL A 45 15.53 2.82 -1.26
C VAL A 45 14.97 1.59 -1.95
N ASP A 46 15.58 0.42 -1.74
CA ASP A 46 15.10 -0.85 -2.31
C ASP A 46 13.73 -1.24 -1.75
N LEU A 47 13.49 -0.97 -0.46
CA LEU A 47 12.16 -1.15 0.13
C LEU A 47 11.11 -0.25 -0.53
N GLU A 48 11.45 1.01 -0.85
CA GLU A 48 10.52 1.92 -1.52
C GLU A 48 10.27 1.50 -2.98
N LEU A 49 11.30 0.99 -3.66
CA LEU A 49 11.14 0.40 -5.00
C LEU A 49 10.18 -0.80 -4.99
N ALA A 50 10.38 -1.75 -4.07
CA ALA A 50 9.50 -2.91 -3.91
C ALA A 50 8.04 -2.51 -3.62
N ARG A 51 7.87 -1.46 -2.80
CA ARG A 51 6.55 -0.88 -2.52
C ARG A 51 5.92 -0.24 -3.75
N GLY A 52 6.70 0.46 -4.57
CA GLY A 52 6.25 1.03 -5.84
C GLY A 52 5.73 -0.03 -6.82
N ILE A 53 6.44 -1.14 -6.97
CA ILE A 53 5.98 -2.29 -7.78
C ILE A 53 4.65 -2.82 -7.22
N CYS A 54 4.57 -3.03 -5.91
CA CYS A 54 3.34 -3.47 -5.27
C CYS A 54 2.19 -2.45 -5.36
N ALA A 55 2.47 -1.16 -5.50
CA ALA A 55 1.46 -0.11 -5.62
C ALA A 55 0.66 -0.23 -6.92
N SER A 56 1.29 -0.65 -8.02
CA SER A 56 0.67 -0.82 -9.33
C SER A 56 0.14 -2.22 -9.61
N CYS A 57 0.40 -3.19 -8.72
CA CYS A 57 0.08 -4.59 -8.95
C CYS A 57 -1.44 -4.86 -8.76
N PRO A 58 -2.15 -5.38 -9.79
CA PRO A 58 -3.60 -5.56 -9.74
C PRO A 58 -4.05 -6.67 -8.77
N VAL A 59 -3.15 -7.58 -8.41
CA VAL A 59 -3.44 -8.73 -7.56
C VAL A 59 -3.00 -8.54 -6.10
N LYS A 60 -2.84 -7.29 -5.67
CA LYS A 60 -2.34 -6.93 -4.34
C LYS A 60 -3.19 -7.51 -3.19
N ALA A 61 -4.51 -7.52 -3.35
CA ALA A 61 -5.44 -8.10 -2.38
C ALA A 61 -5.26 -9.60 -2.23
N MET A 62 -5.34 -10.34 -3.34
CA MET A 62 -5.08 -11.79 -3.37
C MET A 62 -3.69 -12.12 -2.82
N CYS A 63 -2.68 -11.30 -3.13
CA CYS A 63 -1.32 -11.49 -2.63
C CYS A 63 -1.22 -11.34 -1.11
N LEU A 64 -1.94 -10.37 -0.51
CA LEU A 64 -1.93 -10.16 0.94
C LEU A 64 -2.71 -11.25 1.66
N LEU A 65 -3.89 -11.64 1.13
CA LEU A 65 -4.71 -12.72 1.67
C LEU A 65 -3.91 -14.03 1.69
N ASP A 66 -3.32 -14.42 0.56
CA ASP A 66 -2.48 -15.62 0.46
C ASP A 66 -1.27 -15.57 1.40
N ALA A 67 -0.63 -14.41 1.56
CA ALA A 67 0.44 -14.25 2.56
C ALA A 67 -0.07 -14.45 4.00
N LEU A 68 -1.27 -13.91 4.28
CA LEU A 68 -2.11 -14.14 5.46
C LEU A 68 -2.15 -15.61 5.87
N GLU A 69 -2.74 -16.37 4.97
CA GLU A 69 -3.14 -17.76 5.11
C GLU A 69 -1.96 -18.73 5.11
N THR A 70 -0.92 -18.44 4.32
CA THR A 70 0.24 -19.33 4.19
C THR A 70 1.26 -19.11 5.30
N GLU A 71 1.46 -17.87 5.74
CA GLU A 71 2.45 -17.55 6.78
C GLU A 71 1.91 -17.81 8.19
N GLN A 72 0.60 -17.65 8.40
CA GLN A 72 -0.09 -17.90 9.68
C GLN A 72 0.69 -17.38 10.90
N GLY A 73 0.89 -18.20 11.94
CA GLY A 73 1.59 -17.87 13.18
C GLY A 73 3.10 -17.93 13.09
N ARG A 74 3.69 -18.13 11.90
CA ARG A 74 5.15 -18.13 11.75
C ARG A 74 5.71 -16.78 12.18
N GLY A 75 6.72 -16.81 13.05
CA GLY A 75 7.44 -15.63 13.53
C GLY A 75 8.14 -14.87 12.39
N THR A 76 8.65 -13.67 12.68
CA THR A 76 9.22 -12.78 11.66
C THR A 76 10.40 -13.38 10.91
N GLY A 77 11.19 -14.26 11.55
CA GLY A 77 12.35 -14.91 10.92
C GLY A 77 12.01 -15.92 9.83
N ASN A 78 10.76 -16.37 9.76
CA ASN A 78 10.28 -17.35 8.77
C ASN A 78 9.44 -16.70 7.65
N ARG A 79 9.50 -15.36 7.57
CA ARG A 79 8.81 -14.55 6.58
C ARG A 79 9.84 -13.75 5.81
N HIS A 80 9.78 -13.78 4.50
CA HIS A 80 10.79 -13.17 3.64
C HIS A 80 10.15 -12.21 2.64
N GLY A 81 10.95 -11.25 2.19
CA GLY A 81 10.61 -10.30 1.13
C GLY A 81 9.39 -9.41 1.41
N VAL A 82 9.09 -8.57 0.43
CA VAL A 82 7.93 -7.69 0.38
C VAL A 82 6.81 -8.40 -0.38
N ARG A 83 5.65 -8.56 0.27
CA ARG A 83 4.42 -9.09 -0.35
C ARG A 83 3.29 -8.09 -0.13
N ALA A 84 2.53 -7.80 -1.18
CA ALA A 84 1.49 -6.75 -1.17
C ALA A 84 1.96 -5.39 -0.62
N GLY A 85 3.25 -5.06 -0.83
CA GLY A 85 3.89 -3.84 -0.35
C GLY A 85 4.26 -3.84 1.14
N ARG A 86 4.13 -4.99 1.82
CA ARG A 86 4.32 -5.13 3.27
C ARG A 86 5.54 -5.99 3.60
N THR A 87 6.31 -5.55 4.59
CA THR A 87 7.48 -6.28 5.09
C THR A 87 7.08 -7.50 5.93
N PRO A 88 8.00 -8.45 6.20
CA PRO A 88 7.76 -9.59 7.09
C PRO A 88 7.17 -9.20 8.45
N LYS A 89 7.75 -8.15 9.06
CA LYS A 89 7.29 -7.61 10.34
C LYS A 89 5.87 -7.06 10.26
N GLN A 90 5.55 -6.30 9.20
CA GLN A 90 4.21 -5.75 9.00
C GLN A 90 3.17 -6.85 8.81
N ARG A 91 3.47 -7.88 8.01
CA ARG A 91 2.56 -9.02 7.80
C ARG A 91 2.34 -9.81 9.09
N HIS A 92 3.39 -10.04 9.88
CA HIS A 92 3.22 -10.65 11.19
C HIS A 92 2.34 -9.80 12.13
N SER A 93 2.52 -8.48 12.16
CA SER A 93 1.66 -7.60 12.97
C SER A 93 0.20 -7.66 12.54
N LEU A 94 -0.08 -7.74 11.24
CA LEU A 94 -1.43 -7.92 10.70
C LEU A 94 -2.04 -9.26 11.11
N TYR A 95 -1.28 -10.36 10.99
CA TYR A 95 -1.73 -11.67 11.46
C TYR A 95 -2.07 -11.64 12.95
N MET A 96 -1.20 -11.07 13.79
CA MET A 96 -1.46 -10.97 15.23
C MET A 96 -2.64 -10.05 15.56
N ARG A 97 -2.88 -9.01 14.76
CA ARG A 97 -4.06 -8.16 14.89
C ARG A 97 -5.33 -8.96 14.60
N SER A 98 -5.37 -9.69 13.48
CA SER A 98 -6.50 -10.56 13.13
C SER A 98 -6.84 -11.53 14.26
N LEU A 99 -5.84 -12.19 14.86
CA LEU A 99 -6.09 -13.09 15.98
C LEU A 99 -6.64 -12.36 17.23
N ARG A 100 -6.03 -11.23 17.59
CA ARG A 100 -6.42 -10.46 18.79
C ARG A 100 -7.84 -9.91 18.67
N GLU A 101 -8.17 -9.39 17.50
CA GLU A 101 -9.44 -8.70 17.23
C GLU A 101 -10.49 -9.62 16.60
N ARG A 102 -10.13 -10.90 16.35
CA ARG A 102 -10.94 -11.91 15.66
C ARG A 102 -11.51 -11.42 14.32
N ILE A 103 -10.67 -10.73 13.55
CA ILE A 103 -11.02 -10.21 12.22
C ILE A 103 -10.67 -11.26 11.16
N PRO A 104 -11.61 -11.71 10.32
CA PRO A 104 -11.32 -12.54 9.13
C PRO A 104 -10.26 -11.89 8.23
N PHE A 105 -9.44 -12.68 7.54
CA PHE A 105 -8.35 -12.10 6.75
C PHE A 105 -8.83 -11.28 5.57
N GLU A 106 -9.95 -11.64 4.97
CA GLU A 106 -10.60 -10.94 3.88
C GLU A 106 -10.99 -9.52 4.31
N ASP A 107 -11.69 -9.41 5.44
CA ASP A 107 -12.06 -8.11 6.02
C ASP A 107 -10.82 -7.28 6.37
N LEU A 108 -9.79 -7.92 6.94
CA LEU A 108 -8.54 -7.23 7.27
C LEU A 108 -7.80 -6.75 6.00
N VAL A 109 -7.78 -7.55 4.94
CA VAL A 109 -7.18 -7.18 3.65
C VAL A 109 -7.91 -5.97 3.07
N ASP A 110 -9.25 -5.98 3.13
CA ASP A 110 -10.05 -4.86 2.66
C ASP A 110 -9.77 -3.58 3.46
N GLU A 111 -9.68 -3.68 4.78
CA GLU A 111 -9.28 -2.56 5.64
C GLU A 111 -7.85 -2.08 5.37
N VAL A 112 -6.92 -2.96 5.01
CA VAL A 112 -5.50 -2.59 4.87
C VAL A 112 -5.16 -2.07 3.47
N LEU A 113 -5.90 -2.49 2.46
CA LEU A 113 -5.65 -2.16 1.06
C LEU A 113 -6.64 -1.17 0.48
N PHE A 114 -7.90 -1.20 0.91
CA PHE A 114 -8.97 -0.37 0.34
C PHE A 114 -9.43 0.74 1.28
N ARG A 115 -9.29 0.58 2.61
CA ARG A 115 -9.38 1.72 3.53
C ARG A 115 -8.03 2.43 3.56
N ASP A 116 -7.94 3.53 2.82
CA ASP A 116 -6.78 4.43 2.88
C ASP A 116 -6.91 5.32 4.13
N PRO A 117 -6.19 5.04 5.23
CA PRO A 117 -6.30 5.84 6.44
C PRO A 117 -5.71 7.24 6.25
N LEU A 118 -4.91 7.47 5.19
CA LEU A 118 -4.48 8.80 4.81
C LEU A 118 -5.67 9.57 4.22
N ARG A 119 -6.48 8.91 3.39
CA ARG A 119 -7.72 9.46 2.81
C ARG A 119 -8.73 9.78 3.90
N GLU A 120 -8.98 8.85 4.80
CA GLU A 120 -9.88 9.08 5.94
C GLU A 120 -9.38 10.23 6.84
N ALA A 121 -8.06 10.27 7.11
CA ALA A 121 -7.47 11.34 7.90
C ALA A 121 -7.58 12.71 7.21
N PHE A 122 -7.56 12.74 5.88
CA PHE A 122 -7.71 13.93 5.06
C PHE A 122 -9.16 14.40 5.07
N GLU A 123 -10.11 13.55 4.65
CA GLU A 123 -11.53 13.87 4.51
C GLU A 123 -12.14 14.39 5.82
N ARG A 124 -11.81 13.79 6.96
CA ARG A 124 -12.27 14.24 8.29
C ARG A 124 -11.81 15.64 8.70
N ARG A 125 -10.83 16.21 7.98
CA ARG A 125 -10.15 17.46 8.36
C ARG A 125 -10.12 18.46 7.22
N THR A 126 -10.93 18.23 6.20
CA THR A 126 -11.02 19.10 5.05
C THR A 126 -12.45 19.50 4.76
N GLU A 127 -12.62 20.75 4.39
CA GLU A 127 -13.85 21.26 3.80
C GLU A 127 -13.54 21.85 2.43
N SER A 128 -14.41 21.61 1.46
CA SER A 128 -14.35 22.26 0.15
C SER A 128 -14.83 23.70 0.27
N LEU A 129 -14.15 24.60 -0.43
CA LEU A 129 -14.53 26.00 -0.55
C LEU A 129 -14.75 26.34 -2.03
N GLU A 130 -15.29 27.53 -2.25
CA GLU A 130 -15.43 28.12 -3.59
C GLU A 130 -14.06 28.25 -4.29
N GLY A 131 -14.04 28.25 -5.62
CA GLY A 131 -12.81 28.41 -6.40
C GLY A 131 -11.88 27.18 -6.39
N GLY A 132 -12.40 25.99 -6.06
CA GLY A 132 -11.61 24.74 -6.07
C GLY A 132 -10.64 24.62 -4.88
N HIS A 133 -10.80 25.45 -3.85
CA HIS A 133 -9.98 25.37 -2.65
C HIS A 133 -10.48 24.26 -1.71
N VAL A 134 -9.55 23.68 -0.97
CA VAL A 134 -9.82 22.72 0.10
C VAL A 134 -9.11 23.21 1.34
N ARG A 135 -9.84 23.49 2.43
CA ARG A 135 -9.26 24.04 3.65
C ARG A 135 -9.05 22.96 4.69
N TRP A 136 -7.87 22.97 5.31
CA TRP A 136 -7.62 22.17 6.51
C TRP A 136 -8.29 22.79 7.75
N THR A 137 -9.25 22.09 8.33
CA THR A 137 -10.20 22.65 9.31
C THR A 137 -9.60 22.83 10.71
N ILE A 138 -8.63 21.99 11.10
CA ILE A 138 -8.00 22.05 12.43
C ILE A 138 -6.72 22.92 12.43
N ARG A 139 -6.44 23.63 13.54
CA ARG A 139 -5.20 24.42 13.69
C ARG A 139 -3.93 23.57 13.75
N LYS A 140 -4.05 22.30 14.17
CA LYS A 140 -2.90 21.39 14.24
C LYS A 140 -2.45 21.01 12.83
N THR A 141 -1.21 21.35 12.50
CA THR A 141 -0.59 21.17 11.17
C THR A 141 0.13 19.83 11.01
N ALA A 142 -0.07 18.87 11.91
CA ALA A 142 0.47 17.52 11.76
C ALA A 142 -0.48 16.47 12.33
N VAL A 143 -0.67 15.39 11.57
CA VAL A 143 -1.41 14.19 11.94
C VAL A 143 -0.49 12.99 11.95
N HIS A 144 -0.79 12.01 12.80
CA HIS A 144 -0.14 10.71 12.76
C HIS A 144 -1.11 9.72 12.14
N VAL A 145 -0.69 9.08 11.06
CA VAL A 145 -1.46 8.05 10.38
C VAL A 145 -0.57 6.82 10.28
N GLN A 146 -1.02 5.70 10.85
CA GLN A 146 -0.24 4.45 10.91
C GLN A 146 1.20 4.63 11.45
N GLY A 147 1.36 5.45 12.50
CA GLY A 147 2.66 5.71 13.13
C GLY A 147 3.57 6.68 12.37
N GLN A 148 3.22 7.07 11.14
CA GLN A 148 3.95 8.07 10.37
C GLN A 148 3.32 9.46 10.58
N ARG A 149 4.17 10.45 10.82
CA ARG A 149 3.77 11.87 10.89
C ARG A 149 3.64 12.44 9.47
N TYR A 150 2.51 13.12 9.21
CA TYR A 150 2.22 13.88 7.99
C TYR A 150 1.78 15.30 8.33
N THR A 151 2.23 16.27 7.54
CA THR A 151 1.56 17.58 7.45
C THR A 151 0.33 17.50 6.54
N PRO A 152 -0.64 18.42 6.64
CA PRO A 152 -1.81 18.48 5.76
C PRO A 152 -1.44 18.45 4.28
N TRP A 153 -0.42 19.23 3.90
CA TRP A 153 0.09 19.29 2.54
C TRP A 153 0.75 17.99 2.09
N GLN A 154 1.52 17.31 2.96
CA GLN A 154 2.09 16.01 2.63
C GLN A 154 1.00 14.95 2.43
N LEU A 155 -0.07 15.00 3.22
CA LEU A 155 -1.21 14.11 3.10
C LEU A 155 -1.94 14.33 1.75
N ALA A 156 -2.30 15.58 1.46
CA ALA A 156 -2.94 15.97 0.20
C ALA A 156 -2.11 15.61 -1.03
N PHE A 157 -0.80 15.86 -0.95
CA PHE A 157 0.14 15.54 -2.02
C PHE A 157 0.20 14.04 -2.25
N HIS A 158 0.34 13.26 -1.17
CA HIS A 158 0.42 11.82 -1.25
C HIS A 158 -0.84 11.20 -1.85
N LEU A 159 -2.02 11.64 -1.39
CA LEU A 159 -3.31 11.16 -1.87
C LEU A 159 -3.56 11.48 -3.35
N SER A 160 -3.05 12.61 -3.83
CA SER A 160 -3.28 13.04 -5.20
C SER A 160 -2.23 12.57 -6.20
N ARG A 161 -0.96 12.45 -5.79
CA ARG A 161 0.15 12.03 -6.66
C ARG A 161 0.49 10.55 -6.53
N GLY A 162 -0.06 9.85 -5.53
CA GLY A 162 0.25 8.45 -5.23
C GLY A 162 1.70 8.21 -4.76
N ARG A 163 2.46 9.27 -4.44
CA ARG A 163 3.87 9.22 -4.01
C ARG A 163 4.14 10.20 -2.87
N ARG A 164 5.22 10.01 -2.12
CA ARG A 164 5.67 11.02 -1.15
C ARG A 164 6.26 12.23 -1.90
N ALA A 165 6.10 13.41 -1.30
CA ALA A 165 6.70 14.64 -1.84
C ALA A 165 8.23 14.59 -1.75
N ALA A 166 8.89 15.02 -2.83
CA ALA A 166 10.32 15.25 -2.84
C ALA A 166 10.60 16.64 -2.25
N GLY A 167 11.23 16.68 -1.08
CA GLY A 167 11.57 17.94 -0.39
C GLY A 167 10.35 18.74 0.08
N THR A 168 10.50 20.07 0.15
CA THR A 168 9.49 20.97 0.71
C THR A 168 8.32 21.21 -0.26
N ILE A 169 7.10 21.00 0.25
CA ILE A 169 5.85 21.36 -0.44
C ILE A 169 5.57 22.86 -0.26
N ARG A 170 5.09 23.50 -1.32
CA ARG A 170 4.58 24.88 -1.29
C ARG A 170 3.17 24.93 -1.84
N THR A 171 2.37 25.84 -1.29
CA THR A 171 1.09 26.23 -1.88
C THR A 171 1.33 27.19 -3.04
N THR A 172 0.53 27.06 -4.09
CA THR A 172 0.54 27.95 -5.27
C THR A 172 -0.61 28.96 -5.25
N CYS A 173 -1.48 28.90 -4.23
CA CYS A 173 -2.55 29.86 -3.99
C CYS A 173 -2.32 30.68 -2.72
N GLY A 174 -3.03 31.81 -2.61
CA GLY A 174 -3.04 32.67 -1.41
C GLY A 174 -4.04 32.29 -0.32
N GLN A 175 -4.88 31.26 -0.52
CA GLN A 175 -5.89 30.88 0.46
C GLN A 175 -5.28 30.24 1.72
N GLU A 176 -5.73 30.72 2.87
CA GLU A 176 -5.23 30.26 4.17
C GLU A 176 -5.54 28.77 4.38
N ARG A 177 -4.52 28.00 4.78
CA ARG A 177 -4.63 26.55 5.05
C ARG A 177 -5.19 25.75 3.87
N CYS A 178 -5.00 26.24 2.64
CA CYS A 178 -5.38 25.50 1.46
C CYS A 178 -4.48 24.26 1.27
N VAL A 179 -5.11 23.11 1.09
CA VAL A 179 -4.51 21.80 0.84
C VAL A 179 -5.09 21.17 -0.43
N ALA A 180 -5.69 21.97 -1.30
CA ALA A 180 -6.23 21.47 -2.57
C ALA A 180 -5.10 20.83 -3.40
N PRO A 181 -5.31 19.63 -3.95
CA PRO A 181 -4.32 18.93 -4.78
C PRO A 181 -3.69 19.79 -5.87
N ASP A 182 -4.47 20.63 -6.55
CA ASP A 182 -3.96 21.45 -7.66
C ASP A 182 -3.23 22.71 -7.20
N HIS A 183 -3.36 23.05 -5.91
CA HIS A 183 -2.74 24.23 -5.32
C HIS A 183 -1.48 23.92 -4.51
N ILE A 184 -0.91 22.72 -4.67
CA ILE A 184 0.29 22.28 -3.96
C ILE A 184 1.29 21.65 -4.92
N VAL A 185 2.56 21.96 -4.71
CA VAL A 185 3.69 21.45 -5.51
C VAL A 185 4.88 21.11 -4.61
N ASP A 186 5.61 20.05 -4.94
CA ASP A 186 6.84 19.69 -4.22
C ASP A 186 8.10 20.37 -4.79
N ALA A 187 9.29 20.00 -4.33
CA ALA A 187 10.53 20.60 -4.83
C ALA A 187 10.87 20.14 -6.26
N ALA A 188 10.54 18.89 -6.62
CA ALA A 188 10.83 18.33 -7.94
C ALA A 188 9.96 18.96 -9.02
N GLU A 189 8.65 19.09 -8.77
CA GLU A 189 7.71 19.71 -9.70
C GLU A 189 8.07 21.18 -9.99
N ARG A 190 8.52 21.90 -8.97
CA ARG A 190 9.04 23.28 -9.13
C ARG A 190 10.34 23.35 -9.92
N GLY A 191 11.23 22.38 -9.73
CA GLY A 191 12.50 22.29 -10.45
C GLY A 191 12.30 22.05 -11.95
N ASN A 192 11.34 21.21 -12.31
CA ASN A 192 11.01 20.90 -13.70
C ASN A 192 10.39 22.10 -14.42
N GLY A 193 9.52 22.88 -13.76
CA GLY A 193 8.95 24.10 -14.35
C GLY A 193 10.00 25.19 -14.65
N ARG A 194 11.08 25.27 -13.87
CA ARG A 194 12.19 26.21 -14.13
C ARG A 194 13.07 25.80 -15.30
N ARG A 195 13.23 24.49 -15.55
CA ARG A 195 14.02 23.97 -16.67
C ARG A 195 13.29 24.06 -18.02
N ALA A 196 11.96 24.03 -18.01
CA ALA A 196 11.15 24.19 -19.22
C ALA A 196 11.00 25.66 -19.69
N ALA A 197 11.36 26.62 -18.83
CA ALA A 197 11.27 28.07 -19.09
C ALA A 197 12.64 28.73 -19.40
N ALA A 198 13.69 27.93 -19.55
CA ALA A 198 15.06 28.35 -19.89
C ALA A 198 15.44 27.72 -21.25
#